data_AF-A0AAU7W1A3-F1
#
_entry.id   AF-A0AAU7W1A3-F1
#
_cell.length_a   1.000
_cell.length_b   1.000
_cell.length_c   1.000
_cell.angle_alpha   90.00
_cell.angle_beta   90.00
_cell.angle_gamma   90.00
#
_symmetry.space_group_name_H-M   'P 1'
#
loop_
_entity.id
_entity.type
_entity.pdbx_description
1 polymer ?
#
loop_
_entity_poly.entity_id
_entity_poly.type
_entity_poly.pdbx_seq_one_letter_code
_entity_poly.pdbx_strand_id
1 'polypeptide(L)'
;MDVLRLAGVPGVGKSTVAWAVARGLAADGERVGYVDIDQLGMCYPAPPDDPDRWDLKEAALQRVAARFAEARVERLVVSGVADPADPPRANGHPTVSLWLDAEEVTRRERLAPRGWPQGQVDEVVAIGTAESATAHPSWAKVDTDGSAVDDTVRTVLARWRTDAATAATTVAPVPAPASTEDDVTGRVIWITGPRCSGASSVAWEMASARWAEGLRTGFVDVAQLGFAWNAHRAVGTRNTAEMQGLFAGVGAQTLVVTAPFEIDPAEVGQAFPHADLRFFRLDADPETLRARAVRRTTGEGPRIIGDDLLDGAPEAVDLAVAHGVRQRQTPVRAGEQMIDATTSSASEIAEAVRAHLPD
;
A
#
# COMPACT_ATOMS: atom_id res chain seq x y z
N MET A 1 -8.98 13.25 13.61
CA MET A 1 -9.13 12.14 12.67
C MET A 1 -9.23 10.88 13.50
N ASP A 2 -10.29 10.09 13.32
CA ASP A 2 -10.45 8.79 13.99
C ASP A 2 -9.87 7.69 13.11
N VAL A 3 -9.30 6.67 13.74
CA VAL A 3 -8.68 5.54 13.05
C VAL A 3 -9.42 4.25 13.39
N LEU A 4 -9.73 3.47 12.35
CA LEU A 4 -10.14 2.07 12.47
C LEU A 4 -8.99 1.19 11.99
N ARG A 5 -8.52 0.28 12.84
CA ARG A 5 -7.49 -0.69 12.49
C ARG A 5 -8.06 -2.10 12.50
N LEU A 6 -8.02 -2.77 11.35
CA LEU A 6 -8.43 -4.17 11.18
C LEU A 6 -7.19 -5.04 10.98
N ALA A 7 -6.80 -5.73 12.04
CA ALA A 7 -5.73 -6.72 12.05
C ALA A 7 -6.28 -8.14 12.03
N GLY A 8 -5.40 -9.13 11.98
CA GLY A 8 -5.75 -10.55 11.89
C GLY A 8 -4.83 -11.32 10.95
N VAL A 9 -4.97 -12.64 10.92
CA VAL A 9 -4.08 -13.51 10.14
C VAL A 9 -4.45 -13.55 8.66
N PRO A 10 -3.61 -14.08 7.74
CA PRO A 10 -3.97 -14.21 6.34
C PRO A 10 -5.27 -15.00 6.12
N GLY A 11 -6.11 -14.57 5.18
CA GLY A 11 -7.38 -15.24 4.84
C GLY A 11 -8.61 -14.80 5.63
N VAL A 12 -8.49 -13.99 6.68
CA VAL A 12 -9.65 -13.54 7.49
C VAL A 12 -10.46 -12.39 6.86
N GLY A 13 -10.02 -11.84 5.72
CA GLY A 13 -10.77 -10.80 4.99
C GLY A 13 -10.47 -9.34 5.37
N LYS A 14 -9.34 -9.05 6.04
CA LYS A 14 -8.94 -7.70 6.49
C LYS A 14 -9.10 -6.60 5.43
N SER A 15 -8.34 -6.70 4.34
CA SER A 15 -8.34 -5.67 3.29
C SER A 15 -9.70 -5.60 2.58
N THR A 16 -10.41 -6.73 2.46
CA THR A 16 -11.78 -6.76 1.89
C THR A 16 -12.76 -5.96 2.73
N VAL A 17 -12.83 -6.24 4.04
CA VAL A 17 -13.74 -5.54 4.96
C VAL A 17 -13.33 -4.08 5.12
N ALA A 18 -12.04 -3.80 5.30
CA ALA A 18 -11.52 -2.44 5.44
C ALA A 18 -11.81 -1.58 4.21
N TRP A 19 -11.62 -2.13 3.01
CA TRP A 19 -11.93 -1.44 1.76
C TRP A 19 -13.43 -1.16 1.63
N ALA A 20 -14.28 -2.14 1.93
CA ALA A 20 -15.73 -1.97 1.90
C ALA A 20 -16.20 -0.89 2.90
N VAL A 21 -15.62 -0.86 4.12
CA VAL A 21 -15.84 0.22 5.10
C VAL A 21 -15.44 1.57 4.51
N ALA A 22 -14.21 1.70 3.99
CA ALA A 22 -13.71 2.97 3.46
C ALA A 22 -14.56 3.48 2.28
N ARG A 23 -14.94 2.59 1.37
CA ARG A 23 -15.82 2.90 0.23
C ARG A 23 -17.22 3.32 0.65
N GLY A 24 -17.81 2.63 1.64
CA GLY A 24 -19.11 2.99 2.19
C GLY A 24 -19.10 4.41 2.79
N LEU A 25 -18.13 4.69 3.66
CA LEU A 25 -17.98 6.01 4.27
C LEU A 25 -17.73 7.11 3.22
N ALA A 26 -16.91 6.82 2.19
CA ALA A 26 -16.67 7.76 1.10
C ALA A 26 -17.95 8.04 0.27
N ALA A 27 -18.77 7.02 0.04
CA ALA A 27 -20.05 7.15 -0.66
C ALA A 27 -21.07 7.98 0.14
N ASP A 28 -20.99 7.91 1.48
CA ASP A 28 -21.77 8.75 2.39
C ASP A 28 -21.24 10.19 2.50
N GLY A 29 -20.19 10.54 1.73
CA GLY A 29 -19.61 11.88 1.67
C GLY A 29 -18.57 12.20 2.73
N GLU A 30 -18.17 11.22 3.55
CA GLU A 30 -17.14 11.42 4.58
C GLU A 30 -15.75 11.59 3.95
N ARG A 31 -14.85 12.32 4.64
CA ARG A 31 -13.45 12.47 4.23
C ARG A 31 -12.62 11.32 4.76
N VAL A 32 -12.35 10.34 3.90
CA VAL A 32 -11.85 9.03 4.30
C VAL A 32 -10.51 8.73 3.65
N GLY A 33 -9.58 8.21 4.44
CA GLY A 33 -8.33 7.61 3.96
C GLY A 33 -8.35 6.10 4.15
N TYR A 34 -7.60 5.38 3.32
CA TYR A 34 -7.35 3.95 3.48
C TYR A 34 -5.85 3.67 3.36
N VAL A 35 -5.31 2.78 4.20
CA VAL A 35 -3.94 2.29 4.09
C VAL A 35 -3.87 0.81 4.44
N ASP A 36 -3.16 0.03 3.61
CA ASP A 36 -2.77 -1.33 3.96
C ASP A 36 -1.38 -1.29 4.60
N ILE A 37 -1.28 -1.69 5.87
CA ILE A 37 -0.06 -1.59 6.67
C ILE A 37 1.06 -2.47 6.11
N ASP A 38 0.73 -3.48 5.30
CA ASP A 38 1.73 -4.33 4.65
C ASP A 38 2.57 -3.52 3.65
N GLN A 39 2.01 -2.49 3.00
CA GLN A 39 2.76 -1.53 2.18
C GLN A 39 3.79 -0.73 3.00
N LEU A 40 3.46 -0.42 4.25
CA LEU A 40 4.31 0.38 5.12
C LEU A 40 5.57 -0.37 5.58
N GLY A 41 5.59 -1.70 5.43
CA GLY A 41 6.71 -2.56 5.79
C GLY A 41 7.51 -3.10 4.61
N MET A 42 7.32 -2.60 3.38
CA MET A 42 8.00 -3.14 2.19
C MET A 42 9.46 -2.66 2.07
N CYS A 43 10.28 -2.96 3.07
CA CYS A 43 11.72 -2.71 3.09
C CYS A 43 12.47 -4.00 3.42
N TYR A 44 13.19 -4.53 2.42
CA TYR A 44 13.88 -5.81 2.54
C TYR A 44 15.34 -5.70 2.07
N PRO A 45 16.26 -6.54 2.59
CA PRO A 45 16.07 -7.44 3.71
C PRO A 45 15.71 -6.72 5.01
N ALA A 46 14.98 -7.40 5.90
CA ALA A 46 14.49 -6.82 7.14
C ALA A 46 15.65 -6.29 8.03
N PRO A 47 15.38 -5.29 8.87
CA PRO A 47 16.31 -4.92 9.94
C PRO A 47 16.57 -6.12 10.88
N PRO A 48 17.81 -6.36 11.35
CA PRO A 48 18.12 -7.53 12.19
C PRO A 48 17.41 -7.53 13.55
N ASP A 49 17.10 -6.34 14.06
CA ASP A 49 16.39 -6.06 15.31
C ASP A 49 14.86 -6.03 15.15
N ASP A 50 14.37 -5.97 13.91
CA ASP A 50 12.94 -5.95 13.58
C ASP A 50 12.64 -6.88 12.37
N PRO A 51 12.81 -8.21 12.53
CA PRO A 51 12.76 -9.17 11.42
C PRO A 51 11.40 -9.22 10.72
N ASP A 52 10.32 -8.99 11.46
CA ASP A 52 8.94 -8.95 10.96
C ASP A 52 8.45 -7.54 10.62
N ARG A 53 9.32 -6.54 10.81
CA ARG A 53 9.09 -5.11 10.54
C ARG A 53 7.93 -4.52 11.34
N TRP A 54 7.64 -5.05 12.53
CA TRP A 54 6.55 -4.58 13.39
C TRP A 54 6.79 -3.15 13.82
N ASP A 55 7.97 -2.84 14.34
CA ASP A 55 8.34 -1.49 14.79
C ASP A 55 8.32 -0.52 13.61
N LEU A 56 8.88 -0.93 12.46
CA LEU A 56 8.88 -0.14 11.24
C LEU A 56 7.46 0.18 10.75
N LYS A 57 6.56 -0.81 10.71
CA LYS A 57 5.16 -0.64 10.29
C LYS A 57 4.38 0.30 11.22
N GLU A 58 4.59 0.19 12.53
CA GLU A 58 3.92 1.06 13.51
C GLU A 58 4.42 2.50 13.43
N ALA A 59 5.74 2.70 13.30
CA ALA A 59 6.33 4.03 13.09
C ALA A 59 5.82 4.66 11.79
N ALA A 60 5.77 3.88 10.71
CA ALA A 60 5.22 4.31 9.43
C ALA A 60 3.74 4.69 9.51
N LEU A 61 2.92 3.87 10.19
CA LEU A 61 1.51 4.16 10.37
C LEU A 61 1.30 5.49 11.11
N GLN A 62 2.09 5.77 12.15
CA GLN A 62 2.03 7.04 12.87
C GLN A 62 2.30 8.23 11.92
N ARG A 63 3.36 8.16 11.10
CA ARG A 63 3.72 9.25 10.18
C ARG A 63 2.67 9.46 9.08
N VAL A 64 2.23 8.38 8.46
CA VAL A 64 1.22 8.40 7.41
C VAL A 64 -0.13 8.88 7.93
N ALA A 65 -0.52 8.49 9.14
CA ALA A 65 -1.75 8.99 9.77
C ALA A 65 -1.72 10.52 9.99
N ALA A 66 -0.57 11.07 10.40
CA ALA A 66 -0.41 12.51 10.53
C ALA A 66 -0.59 13.23 9.18
N ARG A 67 0.00 12.71 8.09
CA ARG A 67 -0.16 13.27 6.75
C ARG A 67 -1.58 13.16 6.20
N PHE A 68 -2.31 12.08 6.50
CA PHE A 68 -3.75 12.00 6.21
C PHE A 68 -4.55 13.06 6.96
N ALA A 69 -4.25 13.28 8.24
CA ALA A 69 -4.91 14.33 9.02
C ALA A 69 -4.64 15.74 8.45
N GLU A 70 -3.40 16.03 8.06
CA GLU A 70 -3.03 17.27 7.35
C GLU A 70 -3.76 17.42 6.01
N ALA A 71 -3.98 16.31 5.30
CA ALA A 71 -4.78 16.26 4.08
C ALA A 71 -6.30 16.39 4.33
N ARG A 72 -6.71 16.68 5.57
CA ARG A 72 -8.11 16.85 6.03
C ARG A 72 -8.94 15.56 5.99
N VAL A 73 -8.31 14.39 6.05
CA VAL A 73 -9.03 13.15 6.32
C VAL A 73 -9.58 13.17 7.75
N GLU A 74 -10.85 12.79 7.90
CA GLU A 74 -11.54 12.70 9.19
C GLU A 74 -11.55 11.27 9.73
N ARG A 75 -11.57 10.27 8.83
CA ARG A 75 -11.61 8.84 9.15
C ARG A 75 -10.52 8.11 8.38
N LEU A 76 -9.60 7.44 9.07
CA LEU A 76 -8.59 6.58 8.43
C LEU A 76 -8.91 5.11 8.69
N VAL A 77 -9.03 4.31 7.64
CA VAL A 77 -9.21 2.87 7.73
C VAL A 77 -7.90 2.17 7.42
N VAL A 78 -7.42 1.34 8.34
CA VAL A 78 -6.14 0.64 8.26
C VAL A 78 -6.42 -0.85 8.23
N SER A 79 -5.80 -1.59 7.31
CA SER A 79 -5.82 -3.05 7.29
C SER A 79 -4.42 -3.64 7.28
N GLY A 80 -4.29 -4.92 7.64
CA GLY A 80 -3.10 -5.72 7.39
C GLY A 80 -2.59 -6.40 8.65
N VAL A 81 -1.36 -6.92 8.64
CA VAL A 81 -0.87 -7.68 9.80
C VAL A 81 -0.40 -6.77 10.92
N ALA A 82 -0.53 -7.24 12.16
CA ALA A 82 0.00 -6.62 13.36
C ALA A 82 0.70 -7.71 14.18
N ASP A 83 1.61 -7.33 15.07
CA ASP A 83 2.14 -8.28 16.05
C ASP A 83 0.96 -8.78 16.91
N PRO A 84 0.62 -10.08 16.86
CA PRO A 84 -0.46 -10.62 17.67
C PRO A 84 -0.15 -10.57 19.16
N ALA A 85 1.12 -10.66 19.58
CA ALA A 85 1.49 -10.78 20.99
C ALA A 85 1.43 -9.44 21.72
N ASP A 86 1.63 -8.33 21.01
CA ASP A 86 1.62 -6.98 21.55
C ASP A 86 0.23 -6.34 21.52
N PRO A 87 -0.08 -5.45 22.49
CA PRO A 87 -1.26 -4.59 22.38
C PRO A 87 -1.13 -3.65 21.17
N PRO A 88 -2.26 -3.24 20.55
CA PRO A 88 -2.23 -2.26 19.48
C PRO A 88 -1.52 -0.98 19.93
N ARG A 89 -0.50 -0.54 19.19
CA ARG A 89 0.28 0.65 19.53
C ARG A 89 -0.49 1.94 19.22
N ALA A 90 -0.26 2.96 20.04
CA ALA A 90 -0.80 4.28 19.82
C ALA A 90 -0.11 4.95 18.62
N ASN A 91 -0.89 5.64 17.78
CA ASN A 91 -0.42 6.33 16.57
C ASN A 91 -0.66 7.86 16.64
N GLY A 92 -0.99 8.39 17.82
CA GLY A 92 -1.32 9.81 18.03
C GLY A 92 -2.76 10.19 17.67
N HIS A 93 -3.60 9.23 17.29
CA HIS A 93 -5.00 9.44 16.96
C HIS A 93 -5.94 8.51 17.75
N PRO A 94 -7.20 8.92 18.01
CA PRO A 94 -8.24 8.03 18.53
C PRO A 94 -8.34 6.79 17.64
N THR A 95 -8.01 5.61 18.16
CA THR A 95 -7.91 4.38 17.38
C THR A 95 -8.76 3.27 17.98
N VAL A 96 -9.62 2.67 17.17
CA VAL A 96 -10.30 1.41 17.48
C VAL A 96 -9.61 0.28 16.71
N SER A 97 -9.06 -0.67 17.44
CA SER A 97 -8.29 -1.80 16.92
C SER A 97 -9.07 -3.10 17.08
N LEU A 98 -9.40 -3.74 15.97
CA LEU A 98 -10.16 -4.98 15.92
C LEU A 98 -9.30 -6.09 15.30
N TRP A 99 -9.44 -7.31 15.82
CA TRP A 99 -8.83 -8.51 15.26
C TRP A 99 -9.89 -9.33 14.55
N LEU A 100 -9.82 -9.38 13.22
CA LEU A 100 -10.67 -10.26 12.43
C LEU A 100 -10.16 -11.69 12.55
N ASP A 101 -11.06 -12.61 12.90
CA ASP A 101 -10.76 -14.03 13.06
C ASP A 101 -11.59 -14.87 12.09
N ALA A 102 -11.07 -16.04 11.73
CA ALA A 102 -11.78 -17.05 10.96
C ALA A 102 -11.17 -18.43 11.18
N GLU A 103 -12.00 -19.46 11.15
CA GLU A 103 -11.59 -20.86 11.19
C GLU A 103 -10.65 -21.21 10.03
N GLU A 104 -9.80 -22.23 10.24
CA GLU A 104 -8.85 -22.68 9.24
C GLU A 104 -9.52 -23.04 7.91
N VAL A 105 -10.70 -23.66 7.96
CA VAL A 105 -11.44 -24.08 6.76
C VAL A 105 -11.79 -22.87 5.89
N THR A 106 -12.33 -21.82 6.50
CA THR A 106 -12.68 -20.55 5.85
C THR A 106 -11.43 -19.85 5.31
N ARG A 107 -10.34 -19.82 6.08
CA ARG A 107 -9.08 -19.22 5.63
C ARG A 107 -8.50 -19.95 4.42
N ARG A 108 -8.54 -21.28 4.39
CA ARG A 108 -8.09 -22.09 3.24
C ARG A 108 -8.91 -21.80 1.99
N GLU A 109 -10.24 -21.77 2.12
CA GLU A 109 -11.14 -21.43 1.01
C GLU A 109 -10.86 -20.04 0.45
N ARG A 110 -10.65 -19.05 1.33
CA ARG A 110 -10.37 -17.66 0.94
C ARG A 110 -8.96 -17.46 0.37
N LEU A 111 -7.99 -18.31 0.74
CA LEU A 111 -6.62 -18.26 0.22
C LEU A 111 -6.47 -19.02 -1.10
N ALA A 112 -7.31 -20.02 -1.40
CA ALA A 112 -7.22 -20.83 -2.61
C ALA A 112 -7.15 -20.02 -3.93
N PRO A 113 -7.93 -18.93 -4.12
CA PRO A 113 -7.86 -18.12 -5.34
C PRO A 113 -6.52 -17.40 -5.57
N ARG A 114 -5.61 -17.40 -4.59
CA ARG A 114 -4.26 -16.81 -4.72
C ARG A 114 -3.30 -17.69 -5.50
N GLY A 115 -3.66 -18.95 -5.77
CA GLY A 115 -2.83 -19.88 -6.54
C GLY A 115 -1.51 -20.26 -5.88
N TRP A 116 -1.40 -20.11 -4.55
CA TRP A 116 -0.21 -20.48 -3.80
C TRP A 116 -0.03 -22.01 -3.78
N PRO A 117 1.22 -22.52 -3.77
CA PRO A 117 1.48 -23.93 -3.53
C PRO A 117 0.82 -24.41 -2.23
N GLN A 118 0.31 -25.64 -2.23
CA GLN A 118 -0.41 -26.18 -1.07
C GLN A 118 0.41 -26.12 0.22
N GLY A 119 1.71 -26.46 0.18
CA GLY A 119 2.59 -26.39 1.35
C GLY A 119 2.72 -24.97 1.92
N GLN A 120 2.72 -23.94 1.07
CA GLN A 120 2.73 -22.55 1.52
C GLN A 120 1.41 -22.17 2.20
N VAL A 121 0.27 -22.65 1.68
CA VAL A 121 -1.03 -22.43 2.31
C VAL A 121 -1.10 -23.13 3.67
N ASP A 122 -0.61 -24.37 3.75
CA ASP A 122 -0.58 -25.14 5.00
C ASP A 122 0.25 -24.44 6.09
N GLU A 123 1.44 -23.95 5.72
CA GLU A 123 2.32 -23.22 6.63
C GLU A 123 1.68 -21.91 7.11
N VAL A 124 1.15 -21.09 6.20
CA VAL A 124 0.52 -19.81 6.54
C VAL A 124 -0.72 -20.01 7.43
N VAL A 125 -1.52 -21.05 7.16
CA VAL A 125 -2.69 -21.35 7.99
C VAL A 125 -2.27 -21.80 9.38
N ALA A 126 -1.28 -22.69 9.49
CA ALA A 126 -0.78 -23.20 10.76
C ALA A 126 -0.18 -22.09 11.64
N ILE A 127 0.69 -21.24 11.06
CA ILE A 127 1.25 -20.06 11.74
C ILE A 127 0.11 -19.14 12.20
N GLY A 128 -0.82 -18.81 11.29
CA GLY A 128 -1.94 -17.94 11.64
C GLY A 128 -2.86 -18.52 12.72
N THR A 129 -3.03 -19.85 12.80
CA THR A 129 -3.80 -20.47 13.89
C THR A 129 -3.12 -20.26 15.24
N ALA A 130 -1.79 -20.43 15.30
CA ALA A 130 -1.02 -20.17 16.51
C ALA A 130 -1.12 -18.68 16.92
N GLU A 131 -0.93 -17.77 15.96
CA GLU A 131 -1.04 -16.32 16.18
C GLU A 131 -2.44 -15.90 16.67
N SER A 132 -3.51 -16.36 16.03
CA SER A 132 -4.88 -16.04 16.45
C SER A 132 -5.21 -16.59 17.85
N ALA A 133 -4.60 -17.72 18.26
CA ALA A 133 -4.80 -18.30 19.58
C ALA A 133 -4.08 -17.51 20.69
N THR A 134 -2.97 -16.86 20.39
CA THR A 134 -2.16 -16.08 21.34
C THR A 134 -2.33 -14.57 21.20
N ALA A 135 -3.24 -14.12 20.33
CA ALA A 135 -3.51 -12.70 20.12
C ALA A 135 -3.83 -11.97 21.44
N HIS A 136 -3.20 -10.82 21.64
CA HIS A 136 -3.26 -10.04 22.87
C HIS A 136 -4.72 -9.63 23.18
N PRO A 137 -5.21 -9.75 24.42
CA PRO A 137 -6.61 -9.47 24.76
C PRO A 137 -7.12 -8.05 24.46
N SER A 138 -6.21 -7.08 24.29
CA SER A 138 -6.55 -5.71 23.88
C SER A 138 -7.04 -5.62 22.43
N TRP A 139 -6.81 -6.64 21.62
CA TRP A 139 -7.41 -6.77 20.31
C TRP A 139 -8.84 -7.30 20.43
N ALA A 140 -9.83 -6.43 20.22
CA ALA A 140 -11.23 -6.86 20.26
C ALA A 140 -11.52 -7.75 19.03
N LYS A 141 -11.79 -9.04 19.28
CA LYS A 141 -12.04 -10.02 18.22
C LYS A 141 -13.40 -9.80 17.53
N VAL A 142 -13.40 -9.97 16.21
CA VAL A 142 -14.59 -10.00 15.35
C VAL A 142 -14.51 -11.23 14.46
N ASP A 143 -15.46 -12.14 14.61
CA ASP A 143 -15.57 -13.33 13.78
C ASP A 143 -16.05 -12.95 12.37
N THR A 144 -15.50 -13.62 11.36
CA THR A 144 -15.86 -13.46 9.95
C THR A 144 -16.35 -14.76 9.31
N ASP A 145 -16.44 -15.86 10.07
CA ASP A 145 -16.96 -17.13 9.61
C ASP A 145 -18.46 -17.03 9.28
N GLY A 146 -18.86 -17.71 8.20
CA GLY A 146 -20.25 -17.76 7.72
C GLY A 146 -20.89 -16.41 7.38
N SER A 147 -20.17 -15.30 7.51
CA SER A 147 -20.68 -13.95 7.40
C SER A 147 -20.46 -13.40 5.99
N ALA A 148 -21.48 -12.79 5.41
CA ALA A 148 -21.30 -11.98 4.21
C ALA A 148 -20.44 -10.75 4.57
N VAL A 149 -19.67 -10.24 3.60
CA VAL A 149 -18.80 -9.07 3.82
C VAL A 149 -19.58 -7.90 4.40
N ASP A 150 -20.79 -7.63 3.89
CA ASP A 150 -21.65 -6.54 4.36
C ASP A 150 -22.08 -6.70 5.83
N ASP A 151 -22.23 -7.93 6.31
CA ASP A 151 -22.60 -8.22 7.71
C ASP A 151 -21.42 -7.93 8.65
N THR A 152 -20.21 -8.33 8.24
CA THR A 152 -18.98 -8.00 8.95
C THR A 152 -18.73 -6.49 8.95
N VAL A 153 -18.95 -5.81 7.81
CA VAL A 153 -18.84 -4.33 7.71
C VAL A 153 -19.78 -3.64 8.69
N ARG A 154 -21.05 -4.06 8.76
CA ARG A 154 -22.01 -3.48 9.73
C ARG A 154 -21.55 -3.69 11.17
N THR A 155 -21.04 -4.88 11.49
CA THR A 155 -20.51 -5.21 12.83
C THR A 155 -19.32 -4.33 13.19
N VAL A 156 -18.35 -4.21 12.28
CA VAL A 156 -17.16 -3.37 12.44
C VAL A 156 -17.52 -1.90 12.62
N LEU A 157 -18.43 -1.36 11.80
CA LEU A 157 -18.89 0.03 11.93
C LEU A 157 -19.62 0.29 13.25
N ALA A 158 -20.44 -0.65 13.71
CA ALA A 158 -21.13 -0.54 14.99
C ALA A 158 -20.14 -0.50 16.17
N ARG A 159 -19.11 -1.36 16.15
CA ARG A 159 -18.01 -1.35 17.12
C ARG A 159 -17.24 -0.04 17.08
N TRP A 160 -16.80 0.38 15.90
CA TRP A 160 -16.04 1.62 15.75
C TRP A 160 -16.80 2.82 16.30
N ARG A 161 -18.08 2.97 15.96
CA ARG A 161 -18.91 4.10 16.43
C ARG A 161 -19.12 4.08 17.95
N THR A 162 -19.26 2.90 18.55
CA THR A 162 -19.45 2.76 20.00
C THR A 162 -18.16 3.11 20.75
N ASP A 163 -17.02 2.61 20.26
CA ASP A 163 -15.75 2.68 20.97
C ASP A 163 -14.94 3.95 20.65
N ALA A 164 -15.26 4.66 19.56
CA ALA A 164 -14.59 5.90 19.17
C ALA A 164 -14.69 6.99 20.25
N ALA A 165 -15.82 7.10 20.95
CA ALA A 165 -15.99 8.05 22.04
C ALA A 165 -15.02 7.77 23.21
N THR A 166 -14.77 6.49 23.50
CA THR A 166 -13.82 6.05 24.53
C THR A 166 -12.38 6.29 24.07
N ALA A 167 -12.06 5.92 22.81
CA ALA A 167 -10.73 6.08 22.23
C ALA A 167 -10.29 7.55 22.13
N ALA A 168 -11.22 8.48 21.93
CA ALA A 168 -10.93 9.92 21.88
C ALA A 168 -10.45 10.47 23.23
N THR A 169 -10.82 9.82 24.34
CA THR A 169 -10.44 10.26 25.70
C THR A 169 -9.06 9.75 26.12
N THR A 170 -8.53 8.73 25.44
CA THR A 170 -7.30 8.02 25.80
C THR A 170 -6.12 8.30 24.87
N VAL A 171 -6.21 9.31 24.01
CA VAL A 171 -5.11 9.66 23.09
C VAL A 171 -3.90 10.12 23.91
N ALA A 172 -2.96 9.21 24.13
CA ALA A 172 -1.68 9.55 24.69
C ALA A 172 -0.94 10.45 23.68
N PRO A 173 -0.31 11.56 24.12
CA PRO A 173 0.58 12.32 23.26
C PRO A 173 1.70 11.39 22.81
N VAL A 174 1.70 11.00 21.54
CA VAL A 174 2.87 10.37 20.93
C VAL A 174 3.78 11.52 20.50
N PRO A 175 5.06 11.54 20.92
CA PRO A 175 5.99 12.56 20.46
C PRO A 175 5.92 12.67 18.94
N ALA A 176 5.87 13.89 18.43
CA ALA A 176 6.06 14.11 17.01
C ALA A 176 7.39 13.44 16.63
N PRO A 177 7.40 12.52 15.65
CA PRO A 177 8.63 11.87 15.26
C PRO A 177 9.61 12.95 14.82
N ALA A 178 10.88 12.84 15.25
CA ALA A 178 11.90 13.76 14.79
C ALA A 178 11.99 13.64 13.26
N SER A 179 11.52 14.67 12.57
CA SER A 179 11.63 14.81 11.13
C SER A 179 13.01 15.36 10.83
N THR A 180 13.96 14.50 10.48
CA THR A 180 15.19 14.94 9.81
C THR A 180 14.88 15.05 8.31
N GLU A 181 13.90 15.89 7.94
CA GLU A 181 13.55 16.14 6.53
C GLU A 181 14.78 16.62 5.73
N ASP A 182 15.73 17.27 6.40
CA ASP A 182 16.90 17.89 5.79
C ASP A 182 18.10 16.94 5.54
N ASP A 183 18.10 15.72 6.11
CA ASP A 183 19.29 14.83 6.11
C ASP A 183 19.08 13.48 5.40
N VAL A 184 17.91 13.21 4.82
CA VAL A 184 17.67 11.92 4.14
C VAL A 184 18.37 11.89 2.77
N THR A 185 19.64 11.49 2.78
CA THR A 185 20.42 11.20 1.58
C THR A 185 20.14 9.77 1.12
N GLY A 186 19.57 9.61 -0.07
CA GLY A 186 19.31 8.29 -0.65
C GLY A 186 18.83 8.38 -2.09
N ARG A 187 18.92 7.27 -2.83
CA ARG A 187 18.44 7.22 -4.21
C ARG A 187 16.95 6.90 -4.24
N VAL A 188 16.16 7.72 -4.93
CA VAL A 188 14.73 7.46 -5.18
C VAL A 188 14.55 7.17 -6.66
N ILE A 189 14.20 5.92 -6.98
CA ILE A 189 13.91 5.48 -8.35
C ILE A 189 12.40 5.55 -8.53
N TRP A 190 11.93 6.57 -9.23
CA TRP A 190 10.52 6.83 -9.46
C TRP A 190 10.09 6.30 -10.82
N ILE A 191 9.24 5.28 -10.84
CA ILE A 191 8.71 4.66 -12.06
C ILE A 191 7.25 5.02 -12.21
N THR A 192 6.93 5.73 -13.28
CA THR A 192 5.60 6.28 -13.54
C THR A 192 5.10 5.89 -14.93
N GLY A 193 3.84 6.20 -15.22
CA GLY A 193 3.30 6.12 -16.57
C GLY A 193 1.81 5.75 -16.56
N PRO A 194 1.19 5.63 -17.74
CA PRO A 194 -0.19 5.19 -17.86
C PRO A 194 -0.49 3.91 -17.09
N ARG A 195 -1.72 3.80 -16.55
CA ARG A 195 -2.22 2.51 -16.08
C ARG A 195 -2.05 1.47 -17.19
N CYS A 196 -1.60 0.27 -16.81
CA CYS A 196 -1.24 -0.83 -17.71
C CYS A 196 0.04 -0.62 -18.56
N SER A 197 0.86 0.41 -18.30
CA SER A 197 2.19 0.56 -18.92
C SER A 197 3.23 -0.44 -18.40
N GLY A 198 2.99 -1.05 -17.23
CA GLY A 198 3.91 -1.97 -16.57
C GLY A 198 4.71 -1.37 -15.42
N ALA A 199 4.44 -0.13 -15.00
CA ALA A 199 5.21 0.58 -13.98
C ALA A 199 5.38 -0.22 -12.68
N SER A 200 4.31 -0.81 -12.16
CA SER A 200 4.35 -1.63 -10.93
C SER A 200 5.17 -2.90 -11.10
N SER A 201 5.06 -3.58 -12.25
CA SER A 201 5.85 -4.78 -12.55
C SER A 201 7.33 -4.45 -12.64
N VAL A 202 7.70 -3.38 -13.35
CA VAL A 202 9.10 -2.95 -13.46
C VAL A 202 9.67 -2.55 -12.10
N ALA A 203 8.93 -1.76 -11.32
CA ALA A 203 9.33 -1.36 -9.97
C ALA A 203 9.51 -2.58 -9.06
N TRP A 204 8.62 -3.56 -9.15
CA TRP A 204 8.71 -4.80 -8.38
C TRP A 204 9.94 -5.62 -8.75
N GLU A 205 10.21 -5.81 -10.04
CA GLU A 205 11.41 -6.51 -10.52
C GLU A 205 12.68 -5.83 -10.00
N MET A 206 12.75 -4.49 -10.07
CA MET A 206 13.89 -3.72 -9.59
C MET A 206 14.10 -3.87 -8.07
N ALA A 207 13.04 -3.78 -7.27
CA ALA A 207 13.14 -3.95 -5.83
C ALA A 207 13.52 -5.39 -5.46
N SER A 208 12.86 -6.38 -6.09
CA SER A 208 13.08 -7.81 -5.83
C SER A 208 14.50 -8.26 -6.17
N ALA A 209 15.06 -7.77 -7.29
CA ALA A 209 16.45 -8.06 -7.66
C ALA A 209 17.43 -7.57 -6.58
N ARG A 210 17.23 -6.35 -6.06
CA ARG A 210 18.07 -5.79 -4.99
C ARG A 210 17.92 -6.55 -3.67
N TRP A 211 16.71 -6.98 -3.35
CA TRP A 211 16.46 -7.83 -2.18
C TRP A 211 17.19 -9.17 -2.29
N ALA A 212 17.20 -9.79 -3.48
CA ALA A 212 17.92 -11.04 -3.74
C ALA A 212 19.45 -10.87 -3.61
N GLU A 213 19.97 -9.68 -3.92
CA GLU A 213 21.38 -9.31 -3.71
C GLU A 213 21.71 -8.95 -2.25
N GLY A 214 20.73 -8.97 -1.34
CA GLY A 214 20.90 -8.59 0.06
C GLY A 214 20.97 -7.08 0.29
N LEU A 215 20.68 -6.27 -0.73
CA LEU A 215 20.72 -4.81 -0.66
C LEU A 215 19.40 -4.27 -0.09
N ARG A 216 19.47 -3.70 1.12
CA ARG A 216 18.30 -3.13 1.78
C ARG A 216 17.67 -2.02 0.93
N THR A 217 16.47 -2.28 0.44
CA THR A 217 15.76 -1.43 -0.51
C THR A 217 14.28 -1.34 -0.09
N GLY A 218 13.75 -0.12 -0.04
CA GLY A 218 12.33 0.14 0.14
C GLY A 218 11.56 0.04 -1.17
N PHE A 219 10.30 -0.38 -1.11
CA PHE A 219 9.35 -0.34 -2.21
C PHE A 219 8.08 0.41 -1.78
N VAL A 220 7.56 1.30 -2.62
CA VAL A 220 6.32 2.04 -2.34
C VAL A 220 5.43 2.11 -3.59
N ASP A 221 4.15 1.80 -3.41
CA ASP A 221 3.09 2.15 -4.36
C ASP A 221 2.39 3.45 -3.94
N VAL A 222 2.60 4.53 -4.71
CA VAL A 222 2.06 5.87 -4.40
C VAL A 222 0.54 5.89 -4.49
N ALA A 223 -0.07 5.08 -5.38
CA ALA A 223 -1.52 5.00 -5.46
C ALA A 223 -2.10 4.43 -4.16
N GLN A 224 -1.45 3.39 -3.62
CA GLN A 224 -1.90 2.74 -2.38
C GLN A 224 -1.69 3.60 -1.14
N LEU A 225 -0.61 4.36 -1.07
CA LEU A 225 -0.41 5.35 -0.01
C LEU A 225 -1.28 6.61 -0.20
N GLY A 226 -1.90 6.76 -1.36
CA GLY A 226 -2.69 7.93 -1.76
C GLY A 226 -4.20 7.74 -1.70
N PHE A 227 -4.71 6.60 -1.21
CA PHE A 227 -6.15 6.35 -1.15
C PHE A 227 -6.84 7.31 -0.18
N ALA A 228 -7.41 8.37 -0.74
CA ALA A 228 -8.17 9.39 -0.05
C ALA A 228 -9.40 9.81 -0.86
N TRP A 229 -10.55 9.87 -0.21
CA TRP A 229 -11.81 10.32 -0.78
C TRP A 229 -12.31 11.57 -0.07
N ASN A 230 -12.90 12.49 -0.83
CA ASN A 230 -13.44 13.76 -0.35
C ASN A 230 -12.41 14.64 0.40
N ALA A 231 -11.11 14.38 0.21
CA ALA A 231 -9.98 15.03 0.89
C ALA A 231 -8.92 15.54 -0.11
N HIS A 232 -7.83 16.13 0.38
CA HIS A 232 -6.74 16.63 -0.48
C HIS A 232 -5.98 15.49 -1.17
N ARG A 233 -5.75 15.60 -2.47
CA ARG A 233 -5.22 14.51 -3.32
C ARG A 233 -3.70 14.28 -3.22
N ALA A 234 -2.94 15.24 -2.70
CA ALA A 234 -1.47 15.18 -2.66
C ALA A 234 -0.88 14.31 -1.52
N VAL A 235 -1.71 13.52 -0.83
CA VAL A 235 -1.27 12.75 0.34
C VAL A 235 -0.32 11.62 -0.01
N GLY A 236 -0.47 10.99 -1.19
CA GLY A 236 0.36 9.86 -1.61
C GLY A 236 1.84 10.20 -1.67
N THR A 237 2.22 11.27 -2.39
CA THR A 237 3.62 11.70 -2.53
C THR A 237 4.25 12.07 -1.18
N ARG A 238 3.50 12.73 -0.29
CA ARG A 238 3.97 13.07 1.06
C ARG A 238 4.18 11.82 1.91
N ASN A 239 3.26 10.87 1.84
CA ASN A 239 3.42 9.57 2.51
C ASN A 239 4.66 8.83 1.97
N THR A 240 4.92 8.86 0.66
CA THR A 240 6.13 8.27 0.09
C THR A 240 7.42 8.92 0.64
N ALA A 241 7.43 10.24 0.85
CA ALA A 241 8.56 10.93 1.48
C ALA A 241 8.79 10.47 2.93
N GLU A 242 7.71 10.28 3.70
CA GLU A 242 7.81 9.69 5.05
C GLU A 242 8.41 8.29 5.03
N MET A 243 7.97 7.47 4.07
CA MET A 243 8.49 6.10 3.90
C MET A 243 9.98 6.11 3.54
N GLN A 244 10.43 7.05 2.70
CA GLN A 244 11.84 7.19 2.38
C GLN A 244 12.68 7.46 3.64
N GLY A 245 12.26 8.41 4.48
CA GLY A 245 12.97 8.73 5.72
C GLY A 245 13.02 7.56 6.70
N LEU A 246 11.91 6.83 6.85
CA LEU A 246 11.85 5.66 7.74
C LEU A 246 12.73 4.51 7.22
N PHE A 247 12.66 4.21 5.93
CA PHE A 247 13.47 3.15 5.32
C PHE A 247 14.96 3.51 5.35
N ALA A 248 15.32 4.77 5.11
CA ALA A 248 16.70 5.25 5.27
C ALA A 248 17.18 5.14 6.72
N GLY A 249 16.31 5.45 7.70
CA GLY A 249 16.60 5.30 9.13
C GLY A 249 16.92 3.86 9.55
N VAL A 250 16.36 2.87 8.85
CA VAL A 250 16.72 1.45 9.02
C VAL A 250 17.77 0.98 8.01
N GLY A 251 18.49 1.89 7.34
CA GLY A 251 19.65 1.58 6.50
C GLY A 251 19.35 1.25 5.03
N ALA A 252 18.14 1.50 4.53
CA ALA A 252 17.88 1.42 3.09
C ALA A 252 18.54 2.59 2.35
N GLN A 253 19.35 2.30 1.34
CA GLN A 253 20.00 3.33 0.52
C GLN A 253 19.20 3.69 -0.74
N THR A 254 18.20 2.87 -1.07
CA THR A 254 17.39 3.01 -2.28
C THR A 254 15.92 2.82 -1.93
N LEU A 255 15.09 3.70 -2.47
CA LEU A 255 13.65 3.55 -2.52
C LEU A 255 13.21 3.39 -3.97
N VAL A 256 12.54 2.28 -4.29
CA VAL A 256 11.89 2.09 -5.59
C VAL A 256 10.41 2.45 -5.44
N VAL A 257 9.93 3.36 -6.27
CA VAL A 257 8.58 3.90 -6.20
C VAL A 257 7.83 3.59 -7.49
N THR A 258 6.60 3.09 -7.38
CA THR A 258 5.66 3.00 -8.51
C THR A 258 4.52 4.00 -8.34
N ALA A 259 4.29 4.79 -9.39
CA ALA A 259 3.17 5.72 -9.50
C ALA A 259 2.49 5.53 -10.87
N PRO A 260 1.51 4.59 -11.00
CA PRO A 260 0.92 4.23 -12.30
C PRO A 260 -0.11 5.28 -12.79
N PHE A 261 0.28 6.55 -12.75
CA PHE A 261 -0.45 7.71 -13.23
C PHE A 261 0.54 8.82 -13.61
N GLU A 262 0.03 9.90 -14.18
CA GLU A 262 0.83 11.07 -14.52
C GLU A 262 1.07 11.94 -13.30
N ILE A 263 2.32 12.30 -13.06
CA ILE A 263 2.75 13.23 -12.00
C ILE A 263 3.93 14.06 -12.49
N ASP A 264 4.04 15.30 -12.05
CA ASP A 264 5.12 16.19 -12.46
C ASP A 264 6.40 15.87 -11.65
N PRO A 265 7.55 15.60 -12.31
CA PRO A 265 8.83 15.43 -11.61
C PRO A 265 9.19 16.60 -10.69
N ALA A 266 8.79 17.83 -11.01
CA ALA A 266 9.05 18.99 -10.17
C ALA A 266 8.24 18.96 -8.86
N GLU A 267 6.98 18.47 -8.90
CA GLU A 267 6.16 18.27 -7.70
C GLU A 267 6.74 17.17 -6.82
N VAL A 268 7.20 16.08 -7.44
CA VAL A 268 7.91 15.00 -6.73
C VAL A 268 9.20 15.53 -6.11
N GLY A 269 10.02 16.26 -6.86
CA GLY A 269 11.28 16.84 -6.35
C GLY A 269 11.11 17.73 -5.13
N GLN A 270 9.98 18.45 -5.00
CA GLN A 270 9.68 19.24 -3.79
C GLN A 270 9.48 18.38 -2.54
N ALA A 271 9.02 17.15 -2.69
CA ALA A 271 8.87 16.19 -1.58
C ALA A 271 10.18 15.46 -1.25
N PHE A 272 11.18 15.52 -2.12
CA PHE A 272 12.47 14.83 -1.98
C PHE A 272 13.66 15.79 -2.22
N PRO A 273 13.76 16.91 -1.47
CA PRO A 273 14.73 17.97 -1.77
C PRO A 273 16.21 17.54 -1.70
N HIS A 274 16.52 16.46 -0.97
CA HIS A 274 17.88 15.98 -0.75
C HIS A 274 18.16 14.59 -1.36
N ALA A 275 17.19 13.99 -2.05
CA ALA A 275 17.34 12.67 -2.65
C ALA A 275 17.98 12.73 -4.05
N ASP A 276 18.74 11.70 -4.42
CA ASP A 276 19.10 11.43 -5.83
C ASP A 276 17.85 10.86 -6.53
N LEU A 277 16.96 11.75 -6.96
CA LEU A 277 15.72 11.41 -7.65
C LEU A 277 15.98 11.04 -9.11
N ARG A 278 15.63 9.81 -9.48
CA ARG A 278 15.71 9.27 -10.85
C ARG A 278 14.32 8.95 -11.34
N PHE A 279 13.85 9.71 -12.33
CA PHE A 279 12.45 9.70 -12.73
C PHE A 279 12.29 9.08 -14.12
N PHE A 280 11.57 7.96 -14.19
CA PHE A 280 11.33 7.19 -15.41
C PHE A 280 9.84 7.12 -15.72
N ARG A 281 9.44 7.57 -16.91
CA ARG A 281 8.07 7.40 -17.42
C ARG A 281 8.04 6.29 -18.45
N LEU A 282 7.21 5.28 -18.21
CA LEU A 282 6.95 4.23 -19.17
C LEU A 282 5.92 4.70 -20.19
N ASP A 283 6.19 4.47 -21.47
CA ASP A 283 5.28 4.71 -22.58
C ASP A 283 4.90 3.39 -23.24
N ALA A 284 3.61 3.13 -23.39
CA ALA A 284 3.13 1.96 -24.11
C ALA A 284 2.02 2.38 -25.06
N ASP A 285 1.98 1.77 -26.24
CA ASP A 285 0.96 2.10 -27.22
C ASP A 285 -0.47 1.71 -26.79
N PRO A 286 -1.53 2.28 -27.41
CA PRO A 286 -2.90 2.05 -26.96
C PRO A 286 -3.33 0.58 -27.11
N GLU A 287 -2.73 -0.14 -28.07
CA GLU A 287 -3.01 -1.57 -28.29
C GLU A 287 -2.42 -2.39 -27.15
N THR A 288 -1.17 -2.15 -26.77
CA THR A 288 -0.50 -2.78 -25.62
C THR A 288 -1.20 -2.43 -24.30
N LEU A 289 -1.58 -1.16 -24.08
CA LEU A 289 -2.33 -0.75 -22.89
C LEU A 289 -3.65 -1.51 -22.79
N ARG A 290 -4.40 -1.61 -23.89
CA ARG A 290 -5.67 -2.34 -23.94
C ARG A 290 -5.46 -3.84 -23.72
N ALA A 291 -4.48 -4.45 -24.38
CA ALA A 291 -4.20 -5.87 -24.24
C ALA A 291 -3.87 -6.23 -22.78
N ARG A 292 -3.04 -5.42 -22.12
CA ARG A 292 -2.69 -5.59 -20.69
C ARG A 292 -3.90 -5.35 -19.78
N ALA A 293 -4.72 -4.34 -20.06
CA ALA A 293 -5.94 -4.08 -19.30
C ALA A 293 -6.95 -5.24 -19.41
N VAL A 294 -7.14 -5.82 -20.60
CA VAL A 294 -8.00 -7.00 -20.80
C VAL A 294 -7.47 -8.22 -20.06
N ARG A 295 -6.16 -8.50 -20.12
CA ARG A 295 -5.59 -9.61 -19.33
C ARG A 295 -5.76 -9.39 -17.83
N ARG A 296 -5.70 -8.14 -17.38
CA ARG A 296 -5.96 -7.78 -15.99
C ARG A 296 -7.38 -8.10 -15.56
N THR A 297 -8.38 -7.94 -16.44
CA THR A 297 -9.77 -8.31 -16.12
C THR A 297 -9.97 -9.80 -15.89
N THR A 298 -9.12 -10.64 -16.50
CA THR A 298 -9.12 -12.10 -16.30
C THR A 298 -8.28 -12.57 -15.11
N GLY A 299 -7.73 -11.65 -14.32
CA GLY A 299 -6.96 -11.96 -13.11
C GLY A 299 -5.45 -12.11 -13.32
N GLU A 300 -4.89 -11.70 -14.47
CA GLU A 300 -3.43 -11.65 -14.65
C GLU A 300 -2.80 -10.62 -13.69
N GLY A 301 -1.71 -11.00 -13.02
CA GLY A 301 -0.99 -10.15 -12.06
C GLY A 301 -1.53 -10.22 -10.63
N PRO A 302 -0.87 -9.52 -9.68
CA PRO A 302 -1.21 -9.60 -8.26
C PRO A 302 -2.62 -9.06 -7.99
N ARG A 303 -3.41 -9.72 -7.14
CA ARG A 303 -4.71 -9.19 -6.69
C ARG A 303 -4.46 -8.01 -5.74
N ILE A 304 -4.82 -6.79 -6.18
CA ILE A 304 -4.58 -5.54 -5.46
C ILE A 304 -5.92 -4.94 -5.05
N ILE A 305 -5.99 -4.37 -3.85
CA ILE A 305 -7.20 -3.72 -3.35
C ILE A 305 -7.48 -2.44 -4.16
N GLY A 306 -8.75 -2.22 -4.51
CA GLY A 306 -9.15 -1.05 -5.30
C GLY A 306 -8.80 -1.13 -6.79
N ASP A 307 -8.40 -2.30 -7.29
CA ASP A 307 -8.23 -2.54 -8.72
C ASP A 307 -9.60 -2.66 -9.41
N ASP A 308 -9.98 -1.62 -10.14
CA ASP A 308 -11.23 -1.54 -10.91
C ASP A 308 -11.20 -2.33 -12.23
N LEU A 309 -10.03 -2.84 -12.64
CA LEU A 309 -9.91 -3.70 -13.82
C LEU A 309 -10.13 -5.17 -13.45
N LEU A 310 -9.75 -5.60 -12.25
CA LEU A 310 -9.95 -6.99 -11.81
C LEU A 310 -11.45 -7.31 -11.74
N ASP A 311 -11.89 -8.31 -12.51
CA ASP A 311 -13.32 -8.63 -12.71
C ASP A 311 -14.17 -7.41 -13.15
N GLY A 312 -13.52 -6.39 -13.73
CA GLY A 312 -14.10 -5.11 -14.10
C GLY A 312 -14.89 -5.16 -15.41
N ALA A 313 -15.81 -4.20 -15.55
CA ALA A 313 -16.61 -4.06 -16.76
C ALA A 313 -15.75 -3.53 -17.94
N PRO A 314 -16.13 -3.80 -19.20
CA PRO A 314 -15.41 -3.31 -20.39
C PRO A 314 -15.14 -1.79 -20.38
N GLU A 315 -16.05 -1.01 -19.78
CA GLU A 315 -15.93 0.43 -19.65
C GLU A 315 -14.70 0.85 -18.83
N ALA A 316 -14.29 0.05 -17.83
CA ALA A 316 -13.10 0.33 -17.03
C ALA A 316 -11.82 0.21 -17.89
N VAL A 317 -11.77 -0.77 -18.80
CA VAL A 317 -10.69 -0.92 -19.78
C VAL A 317 -10.66 0.29 -20.71
N ASP A 318 -11.81 0.68 -21.25
CA ASP A 318 -11.90 1.84 -22.16
C ASP A 318 -11.46 3.13 -21.48
N LEU A 319 -11.88 3.35 -20.24
CA LEU A 319 -11.48 4.51 -19.44
C LEU A 319 -9.96 4.51 -19.16
N ALA A 320 -9.39 3.35 -18.80
CA ALA A 320 -7.95 3.22 -18.57
C ALA A 320 -7.14 3.53 -19.83
N VAL A 321 -7.54 2.96 -20.98
CA VAL A 321 -6.89 3.18 -22.28
C VAL A 321 -7.03 4.64 -22.72
N ALA A 322 -8.23 5.22 -22.64
CA ALA A 322 -8.46 6.62 -23.00
C ALA A 322 -7.65 7.58 -22.13
N HIS A 323 -7.50 7.27 -20.84
CA HIS A 323 -6.64 8.03 -19.93
C HIS A 323 -5.17 7.90 -20.34
N GLY A 324 -4.71 6.68 -20.62
CA GLY A 324 -3.35 6.46 -21.09
C GLY A 324 -3.02 7.21 -22.38
N VAL A 325 -3.91 7.16 -23.38
CA VAL A 325 -3.77 7.91 -24.63
C VAL A 325 -3.59 9.41 -24.39
N ARG A 326 -4.35 9.99 -23.46
CA ARG A 326 -4.18 11.41 -23.08
C ARG A 326 -2.81 11.66 -22.44
N GLN A 327 -2.39 10.83 -21.50
CA GLN A 327 -1.08 10.97 -20.84
C GLN A 327 0.11 10.84 -21.81
N ARG A 328 -0.02 10.03 -22.87
CA ARG A 328 1.02 9.92 -23.92
C ARG A 328 1.24 11.24 -24.67
N GLN A 329 0.22 12.10 -24.74
CA GLN A 329 0.32 13.41 -25.39
C GLN A 329 1.11 14.42 -24.53
N THR A 330 1.33 14.12 -23.25
CA THR A 330 2.16 14.96 -22.37
C THR A 330 3.62 14.90 -22.82
N PRO A 331 4.24 16.04 -23.19
CA PRO A 331 5.65 16.12 -23.54
C PRO A 331 6.56 15.63 -22.41
N VAL A 332 7.74 15.12 -22.75
CA VAL A 332 8.75 14.75 -21.75
C VAL A 332 9.16 16.00 -20.97
N ARG A 333 9.05 15.91 -19.64
CA ARG A 333 9.38 17.01 -18.72
C ARG A 333 10.88 17.03 -18.39
N ALA A 334 11.38 18.17 -17.91
CA ALA A 334 12.76 18.25 -17.43
C ALA A 334 12.98 17.27 -16.26
N GLY A 335 14.08 16.51 -16.31
CA GLY A 335 14.40 15.48 -15.29
C GLY A 335 13.65 14.16 -15.45
N GLU A 336 12.71 14.07 -16.40
CA GLU A 336 12.01 12.83 -16.74
C GLU A 336 12.74 12.10 -17.88
N GLN A 337 12.88 10.79 -17.72
CA GLN A 337 13.37 9.92 -18.78
C GLN A 337 12.26 8.99 -19.28
N MET A 338 11.99 9.03 -20.58
CA MET A 338 11.00 8.15 -21.20
C MET A 338 11.60 6.78 -21.53
N ILE A 339 10.88 5.70 -21.24
CA ILE A 339 11.23 4.32 -21.62
C ILE A 339 10.05 3.71 -22.40
N ASP A 340 10.31 3.19 -23.60
CA ASP A 340 9.31 2.45 -24.37
C ASP A 340 9.05 1.08 -23.73
N ALA A 341 7.77 0.80 -23.47
CA ALA A 341 7.25 -0.39 -22.82
C ALA A 341 6.28 -1.17 -23.73
N THR A 342 6.21 -0.84 -25.02
CA THR A 342 5.20 -1.37 -25.96
C THR A 342 5.36 -2.87 -26.21
N THR A 343 6.59 -3.36 -26.39
CA THR A 343 6.86 -4.78 -26.69
C THR A 343 7.74 -5.48 -25.65
N SER A 344 8.31 -4.71 -24.72
CA SER A 344 9.24 -5.23 -23.73
C SER A 344 8.53 -5.85 -22.52
N SER A 345 9.12 -6.91 -22.00
CA SER A 345 8.79 -7.49 -20.70
C SER A 345 9.21 -6.56 -19.56
N ALA A 346 8.67 -6.79 -18.36
CA ALA A 346 9.06 -6.02 -17.17
C ALA A 346 10.55 -6.14 -16.84
N SER A 347 11.15 -7.32 -17.08
CA SER A 347 12.59 -7.54 -16.86
C SER A 347 13.45 -6.73 -17.82
N GLU A 348 13.13 -6.74 -19.12
CA GLU A 348 13.88 -5.96 -20.12
C GLU A 348 13.78 -4.45 -19.84
N ILE A 349 12.61 -3.97 -19.42
CA ILE A 349 12.43 -2.57 -19.04
C ILE A 349 13.20 -2.25 -17.75
N ALA A 350 13.19 -3.14 -16.75
CA ALA A 350 13.96 -2.96 -15.52
C ALA A 350 15.47 -2.89 -15.78
N GLU A 351 15.99 -3.68 -16.72
CA GLU A 351 17.38 -3.59 -17.18
C GLU A 351 17.65 -2.27 -17.90
N ALA A 352 16.75 -1.84 -18.80
CA ALA A 352 16.86 -0.55 -19.47
C ALA A 352 16.87 0.62 -18.47
N VAL A 353 16.02 0.60 -17.45
CA VAL A 353 16.04 1.59 -16.36
C VAL A 353 17.37 1.54 -15.61
N ARG A 354 17.86 0.34 -15.26
CA ARG A 354 19.13 0.16 -14.54
C ARG A 354 20.32 0.71 -15.32
N ALA A 355 20.34 0.56 -16.64
CA ALA A 355 21.41 1.08 -17.50
C ALA A 355 21.54 2.63 -17.48
N HIS A 356 20.51 3.34 -16.99
CA HIS A 356 20.52 4.80 -16.84
C HIS A 356 20.81 5.25 -15.40
N LEU A 357 20.89 4.31 -14.47
CA LEU A 357 21.32 4.60 -13.11
C LEU A 357 22.85 4.60 -13.06
N PRO A 358 23.48 5.54 -12.35
CA PRO A 358 24.89 5.42 -12.04
C PRO A 358 25.11 4.23 -11.10
N ASP A 359 26.30 3.63 -11.20
CA ASP A 359 26.75 2.52 -10.35
C ASP A 359 26.50 2.77 -8.85
#